data_AF-A0A8T5SYP8-F1
#
_entry.id   AF-A0A8T5SYP8-F1
#
_cell.length_a   1.000
_cell.length_b   1.000
_cell.length_c   1.000
_cell.angle_alpha   90.00
_cell.angle_beta   90.00
_cell.angle_gamma   90.00
#
_symmetry.space_group_name_H-M   'P 1'
#
loop_
_entity.id
_entity.type
_entity.pdbx_description
1 polymer ?
#
loop_
_entity_poly.entity_id
_entity_poly.type
_entity_poly.pdbx_seq_one_letter_code
_entity_poly.pdbx_strand_id
1 'polypeptide(L)'
;MRIGIAANLQGIASSTLRRWEKEEKMLPVGRTRGGHRRYKLTHLVGEEEQKEQQDAKVVLGYARVSATKQKKELLSQQAQRGTVSD
;
A
#
# COMPACT_ATOMS: atom_id res chain seq x y z
N MET A 1 -14.95 2.17 12.92
CA MET A 1 -13.77 2.16 13.81
C MET A 1 -13.04 3.50 13.83
N ARG A 2 -12.36 3.91 14.94
CA ARG A 2 -11.54 5.15 15.01
C ARG A 2 -10.21 4.99 14.24
N ILE A 3 -9.62 6.09 13.79
CA ILE A 3 -8.34 6.09 13.04
C ILE A 3 -7.19 5.41 13.80
N GLY A 4 -7.09 5.58 15.12
CA GLY A 4 -6.03 4.94 15.91
C GLY A 4 -6.14 3.41 15.92
N ILE A 5 -7.37 2.89 16.05
CA ILE A 5 -7.60 1.44 16.03
C ILE A 5 -7.35 0.88 14.62
N ALA A 6 -7.75 1.63 13.57
CA ALA A 6 -7.44 1.28 12.19
C ALA A 6 -5.92 1.23 11.92
N ALA A 7 -5.18 2.20 12.44
CA ALA A 7 -3.73 2.30 12.28
C ALA A 7 -3.03 1.09 12.91
N ASN A 8 -3.42 0.75 14.14
CA ASN A 8 -2.89 -0.40 14.87
C ASN A 8 -3.17 -1.73 14.14
N LEU A 9 -4.36 -1.91 13.58
CA LEU A 9 -4.70 -3.12 12.82
C LEU A 9 -3.89 -3.26 11.52
N GLN A 10 -3.47 -2.15 10.91
CA GLN A 10 -2.61 -2.16 9.71
C GLN A 10 -1.12 -2.16 10.03
N GLY A 11 -0.72 -2.00 11.29
CA GLY A 11 0.69 -1.86 11.67
C GLY A 11 1.33 -0.55 11.19
N ILE A 12 0.55 0.50 10.93
CA ILE A 12 1.04 1.81 10.48
C ILE A 12 0.69 2.93 11.45
N ALA A 13 1.36 4.07 11.34
CA ALA A 13 0.99 5.26 12.11
C ALA A 13 -0.33 5.87 11.64
N SER A 14 -1.07 6.50 12.55
CA SER A 14 -2.32 7.21 12.21
C SER A 14 -2.11 8.37 11.22
N SER A 15 -0.93 8.98 11.20
CA SER A 15 -0.52 9.98 10.20
C SER A 15 -0.46 9.38 8.79
N THR A 16 -0.02 8.13 8.65
CA THR A 16 0.00 7.40 7.38
C THR A 16 -1.42 7.23 6.82
N LEU A 17 -2.39 6.87 7.67
CA LEU A 17 -3.79 6.79 7.25
C LEU A 17 -4.37 8.14 6.81
N ARG A 18 -3.98 9.25 7.45
CA ARG A 18 -4.39 10.60 7.00
C ARG A 18 -3.77 10.96 5.66
N ARG A 19 -2.51 10.55 5.43
CA ARG A 19 -1.85 10.73 4.13
C ARG A 19 -2.54 9.90 3.05
N TRP A 20 -2.87 8.65 3.34
CA TRP A 20 -3.59 7.77 2.40
C TRP A 20 -4.99 8.26 2.05
N GLU A 21 -5.70 8.90 2.98
CA GLU A 21 -6.96 9.59 2.67
C GLU A 21 -6.73 10.75 1.69
N LYS A 22 -5.67 11.55 1.88
CA LYS A 22 -5.32 12.65 0.94
C LYS A 22 -4.91 12.13 -0.44
N GLU A 23 -4.26 10.97 -0.49
CA GLU A 23 -3.85 10.28 -1.73
C GLU A 23 -4.98 9.41 -2.32
N GLU A 24 -6.19 9.45 -1.75
CA GLU A 24 -7.36 8.65 -2.17
C GLU A 24 -7.15 7.13 -2.17
N LYS A 25 -6.07 6.66 -1.55
CA LYS A 25 -5.74 5.23 -1.43
C LYS A 25 -6.60 4.52 -0.39
N MET A 26 -7.05 5.25 0.63
CA MET A 26 -7.87 4.69 1.69
C MET A 26 -8.82 5.73 2.27
N LEU A 27 -10.09 5.64 1.87
CA LEU A 27 -11.11 6.61 2.27
C LEU A 27 -11.86 6.14 3.52
N PRO A 28 -12.11 7.03 4.50
CA PRO A 28 -13.01 6.73 5.58
C PRO A 28 -14.44 6.61 5.05
N VAL A 29 -15.23 5.73 5.66
CA VAL A 29 -16.64 5.52 5.32
C VAL A 29 -17.49 6.74 5.66
N GLY A 30 -17.01 7.55 6.60
CA GLY A 30 -17.65 8.81 6.94
C GLY A 30 -17.01 9.47 8.15
N ARG A 31 -17.61 10.58 8.57
CA ARG A 31 -17.22 11.31 9.77
C ARG A 31 -18.37 11.32 10.77
N THR A 32 -18.05 11.23 12.05
CA THR A 32 -19.03 11.47 13.13
C THR A 32 -19.46 12.92 13.15
N ARG A 33 -20.56 13.24 13.83
CA ARG A 33 -20.96 14.64 14.13
C ARG A 33 -19.83 15.51 14.71
N GLY A 34 -18.95 14.93 15.52
CA GLY A 34 -17.75 15.61 16.05
C GLY A 34 -16.52 15.56 15.13
N GLY A 35 -16.66 15.36 13.82
CA GLY A 35 -15.57 15.42 12.84
C GLY A 35 -14.59 14.23 12.79
N HIS A 36 -14.76 13.21 13.62
CA HIS A 36 -13.85 12.06 13.67
C HIS A 36 -14.08 11.10 12.51
N ARG A 37 -13.00 10.71 11.84
CA ARG A 37 -12.98 9.73 10.74
C ARG A 37 -13.33 8.33 11.23
N ARG A 38 -14.15 7.61 10.45
CA ARG A 38 -14.54 6.23 10.72
C ARG A 38 -14.14 5.31 9.57
N TYR A 39 -13.36 4.27 9.89
CA TYR A 39 -12.97 3.22 8.96
C TYR A 39 -13.77 1.95 9.23
N LYS A 40 -14.14 1.21 8.18
CA LYS A 40 -14.71 -0.14 8.28
C LYS A 40 -13.59 -1.17 8.21
N LEU A 41 -13.84 -2.35 8.77
CA LEU A 41 -12.85 -3.44 8.80
C LEU A 41 -12.56 -3.98 7.38
N THR A 42 -13.57 -4.02 6.52
CA THR A 42 -13.46 -4.45 5.11
C THR A 42 -12.51 -3.61 4.25
N HIS A 43 -12.25 -2.35 4.64
CA HIS A 43 -11.26 -1.52 3.95
C HIS A 43 -9.82 -1.83 4.38
N LEU A 44 -9.65 -2.47 5.54
CA LEU A 44 -8.35 -2.69 6.19
C LEU A 44 -7.88 -4.12 5.95
N VAL A 45 -8.76 -5.07 6.26
CA VAL A 45 -8.64 -6.45 5.83
C VAL A 45 -9.20 -6.41 4.42
N GLY A 46 -8.35 -6.09 3.44
CA GLY A 46 -8.75 -6.07 2.04
C GLY A 46 -9.59 -7.31 1.80
N GLU A 47 -10.82 -7.12 1.35
CA GLU A 47 -11.69 -8.23 1.00
C GLU A 47 -10.84 -9.20 0.19
N GLU A 48 -10.57 -10.37 0.77
CA GLU A 48 -9.94 -11.52 0.10
C GLU A 48 -10.89 -12.09 -0.96
N GLU A 49 -11.70 -11.23 -1.56
CA GLU A 49 -12.47 -11.48 -2.75
C GLU A 49 -11.48 -11.50 -3.91
N GLN A 50 -10.82 -12.65 -3.99
CA GLN A 50 -10.61 -13.37 -5.24
C GLN A 50 -10.08 -12.47 -6.36
N LYS A 51 -8.93 -11.84 -6.13
CA LYS A 51 -8.00 -11.70 -7.26
C LYS A 51 -7.51 -13.10 -7.56
N GLU A 52 -8.23 -13.73 -8.48
CA GLU A 52 -7.82 -14.88 -9.27
C GLU A 52 -6.29 -14.90 -9.41
N GLN A 53 -5.71 -16.09 -9.26
CA GLN A 53 -4.29 -16.34 -9.49
C GLN A 53 -3.87 -15.80 -10.87
N GLN A 54 -3.49 -14.53 -10.92
CA GLN A 54 -2.83 -13.90 -12.05
C GLN A 54 -1.46 -13.51 -11.53
N ASP A 55 -0.51 -14.44 -11.66
CA ASP A 55 0.93 -14.22 -11.52
C ASP A 55 1.32 -13.25 -10.41
N ALA A 56 0.99 -13.59 -9.16
CA ALA A 56 1.23 -12.75 -8.01
C ALA A 56 2.74 -12.59 -7.75
N LYS A 57 3.37 -11.61 -8.42
CA LYS A 57 4.73 -11.17 -8.12
C LYS A 57 4.79 -10.67 -6.69
N VAL A 58 5.42 -11.44 -5.81
CA VAL A 58 5.65 -11.05 -4.42
C VAL A 58 6.75 -9.99 -4.35
N VAL A 59 6.41 -8.80 -3.86
CA VAL A 59 7.39 -7.72 -3.63
C VAL A 59 8.05 -7.94 -2.27
N LEU A 60 9.25 -8.51 -2.26
CA LEU A 60 10.01 -8.85 -1.03
C LEU A 60 10.74 -7.66 -0.38
N GLY A 61 10.96 -6.57 -1.12
CA GLY A 61 11.68 -5.41 -0.58
C GLY A 61 11.76 -4.23 -1.54
N TYR A 62 12.06 -3.05 -0.98
CA TYR A 62 12.27 -1.81 -1.72
C TYR A 62 13.73 -1.36 -1.58
N ALA A 63 14.45 -1.25 -2.70
CA ALA A 63 15.77 -0.67 -2.74
C ALA A 63 15.70 0.80 -3.18
N ARG A 64 16.12 1.73 -2.32
CA ARG A 64 16.26 3.15 -2.69
C ARG A 64 17.68 3.40 -3.20
N VAL A 65 17.78 3.90 -4.42
CA VAL A 65 19.04 4.30 -5.03
C VAL A 65 19.17 5.82 -4.94
N SER A 66 20.25 6.33 -4.35
CA SER A 66 20.47 7.76 -4.14
C SER A 66 21.39 8.42 -5.18
N ALA A 67 22.22 7.64 -5.88
CA ALA A 67 23.15 8.17 -6.88
C ALA A 67 22.60 8.06 -8.30
N THR A 68 22.68 9.15 -9.07
CA THR A 68 22.20 9.23 -10.46
C THR A 68 22.86 8.20 -11.39
N LYS A 69 24.11 7.80 -11.09
CA LYS A 69 24.84 6.77 -11.86
C LYS A 69 24.19 5.38 -11.75
N GLN A 70 23.61 5.04 -10.61
CA GLN A 70 23.00 3.74 -10.32
C GLN A 70 21.57 3.61 -10.88
N LYS A 71 20.97 4.71 -11.37
CA LYS A 71 19.63 4.70 -11.98
C LYS A 71 19.59 3.89 -13.27
N LYS A 72 20.64 3.96 -14.10
CA LYS A 72 20.71 3.20 -15.36
C LYS A 72 20.73 1.71 -15.10
N GLU A 73 21.54 1.29 -14.13
CA GLU A 73 21.65 -0.10 -13.72
C GLU A 73 20.31 -0.65 -13.18
N LEU A 74 19.61 0.12 -12.35
CA LEU A 74 18.28 -0.24 -11.86
C LEU A 74 17.28 -0.46 -13.00
N LEU A 75 17.30 0.40 -14.03
CA LEU A 75 16.44 0.26 -15.20
C LEU A 75 16.79 -0.99 -16.02
N SER A 76 18.07 -1.28 -16.22
CA SER A 76 18.52 -2.51 -16.88
C SER A 76 18.08 -3.77 -16.11
N GLN A 77 18.20 -3.77 -14.78
CA GLN A 77 17.73 -4.86 -13.91
C GLN A 77 16.20 -5.00 -13.92
N GLN A 78 15.43 -3.93 -14.15
CA GLN A 78 13.98 -4.01 -14.31
C GLN A 78 13.60 -4.62 -15.66
N ALA A 79 14.30 -4.26 -16.74
CA ALA A 79 14.03 -4.79 -18.08
C ALA A 79 14.34 -6.29 -18.20
N GLN A 80 15.38 -6.78 -17.51
CA GLN A 80 15.78 -8.19 -17.52
C GLN A 80 14.86 -9.11 -16.70
N ARG A 81 13.99 -8.56 -15.83
CA ARG A 81 13.06 -9.33 -14.98
C ARG A 81 11.90 -9.99 -15.75
N GLY A 82 11.80 -9.81 -17.06
CA GLY A 82 10.74 -10.38 -17.90
C GLY A 82 11.13 -11.60 -18.75
N THR A 83 12.39 -12.04 -18.72
CA THR A 83 12.90 -13.07 -19.68
C THR A 83 13.36 -14.37 -19.03
N VAL A 84 13.20 -14.54 -17.72
CA VAL A 84 13.53 -15.81 -17.05
C VAL A 84 12.23 -16.56 -16.79
N SER A 85 11.71 -17.17 -17.86
CA SER A 85 10.81 -18.32 -17.76
C SER A 85 11.70 -19.56 -17.76
N ASP A 86 11.69 -20.27 -16.64
CA ASP A 86 12.03 -21.69 -16.51
C ASP A 86 10.70 -22.44 -16.32
#